data_AF-A0A0J7XH06-F1
#
_entry.id   AF-A0A0J7XH06-F1
#
_cell.length_a   1.000
_cell.length_b   1.000
_cell.length_c   1.000
_cell.angle_alpha   90.00
_cell.angle_beta   90.00
_cell.angle_gamma   90.00
#
_symmetry.space_group_name_H-M   'P 1'
#
loop_
_entity.id
_entity.type
_entity.pdbx_description
1 polymer ?
#
loop_
_entity_poly.entity_id
_entity_poly.type
_entity_poly.pdbx_seq_one_letter_code
_entity_poly.pdbx_strand_id
1 'polypeptide(L)' 'MHAIIPLTLLAFLVFGVILLVRKGRSDAPLEKRSGLEILDERYARGDLDREEYLQKRKDLEVGP' A
#
# COMPACT_ATOMS: atom_id res chain seq x y z
N MET A 1 -5.97 -30.65 -10.48
CA MET A 1 -6.75 -29.76 -9.59
C MET A 1 -5.94 -29.44 -8.32
N HIS A 2 -4.77 -28.79 -8.44
CA HIS A 2 -3.85 -28.56 -7.31
C HIS A 2 -3.42 -27.09 -7.15
N ALA A 3 -3.76 -26.23 -8.12
CA ALA A 3 -3.41 -24.81 -8.10
C ALA A 3 -4.34 -23.96 -7.21
N ILE A 4 -5.43 -24.53 -6.70
CA ILE A 4 -6.42 -23.79 -5.90
C ILE A 4 -5.88 -23.53 -4.49
N ILE A 5 -5.19 -24.52 -3.89
CA ILE A 5 -4.64 -24.44 -2.54
C ILE A 5 -3.64 -23.27 -2.38
N PRO A 6 -2.61 -23.11 -3.24
CA PRO A 6 -1.71 -21.97 -3.13
C PRO A 6 -2.42 -20.64 -3.42
N LEU A 7 -3.43 -20.64 -4.30
CA LEU A 7 -4.20 -19.45 -4.63
C LEU A 7 -5.06 -18.98 -3.45
N THR A 8 -5.72 -19.90 -2.74
CA THR A 8 -6.53 -19.58 -1.56
C THR A 8 -5.65 -19.11 -0.40
N LEU A 9 -4.49 -19.75 -0.19
CA LEU A 9 -3.51 -19.31 0.81
C LEU A 9 -2.99 -17.90 0.52
N LEU A 10 -2.66 -17.62 -0.74
CA LEU A 10 -2.21 -16.30 -1.17
C LEU A 10 -3.32 -15.25 -0.97
N ALA A 11 -4.56 -15.57 -1.33
CA ALA A 11 -5.69 -14.67 -1.15
C ALA A 11 -5.93 -14.36 0.34
N PHE A 12 -5.85 -15.36 1.22
CA PHE A 12 -6.00 -15.18 2.67
C PHE A 12 -4.88 -14.33 3.26
N LEU A 13 -3.64 -14.54 2.81
CA LEU A 13 -2.47 -13.78 3.24
C LEU A 13 -2.60 -12.31 2.84
N VAL A 14 -2.92 -12.04 1.58
CA VAL A 14 -3.13 -10.68 1.06
C VAL A 14 -4.29 -10.00 1.79
N PHE A 15 -5.41 -10.71 2.00
CA PHE A 15 -6.56 -10.18 2.72
C PHE A 15 -6.23 -9.82 4.18
N GLY A 16 -5.48 -10.68 4.87
CA GLY A 16 -5.00 -10.43 6.23
C GLY A 16 -4.12 -9.17 6.31
N VAL A 17 -3.17 -9.02 5.39
CA VAL A 17 -2.29 -7.83 5.32
C VAL A 17 -3.09 -6.56 5.03
N ILE A 18 -4.02 -6.59 4.08
CA ILE A 18 -4.88 -5.44 3.74
C ILE A 18 -5.69 -5.00 4.95
N LEU A 19 -6.31 -5.94 5.69
CA LEU A 19 -7.08 -5.61 6.89
C LEU A 19 -6.22 -5.02 8.01
N LEU A 20 -4.99 -5.52 8.18
CA LEU A 20 -4.05 -5.02 9.18
C LEU A 20 -3.59 -3.60 8.85
N VAL A 21 -3.23 -3.34 7.59
CA VAL A 21 -2.85 -2.01 7.09
C VAL A 21 -4.04 -1.05 7.19
N ARG A 22 -5.25 -1.52 6.87
CA ARG A 22 -6.47 -0.69 6.91
C ARG A 22 -6.88 -0.33 8.33
N LYS A 23 -6.63 -1.19 9.32
CA LYS A 23 -6.89 -0.91 10.74
C LYS A 23 -5.78 -0.05 11.38
N GLY A 24 -4.53 -0.18 10.94
CA GLY A 24 -3.41 0.68 11.36
C GLY A 24 -3.50 2.09 10.77
N ARG A 25 -4.07 2.22 9.57
CA ARG A 25 -4.53 3.49 9.02
C ARG A 25 -5.87 3.86 9.66
N SER A 26 -5.97 4.24 10.93
CA SER A 26 -7.17 4.92 11.47
C SER A 26 -6.94 6.34 12.03
N ASP A 27 -5.69 6.78 12.21
CA ASP A 27 -5.37 8.09 12.83
C ASP A 27 -4.38 8.96 12.03
N ALA A 28 -4.44 8.91 10.70
CA ALA A 28 -3.62 9.79 9.87
C ALA A 28 -4.54 10.77 9.15
N PRO A 29 -4.27 12.10 9.22
CA PRO A 29 -5.13 13.12 8.64
C PRO A 29 -5.46 12.76 7.19
N LEU A 30 -6.75 12.78 6.87
CA LEU A 30 -7.33 12.29 5.61
C LEU A 30 -6.61 12.80 4.34
N GLU A 31 -5.96 13.96 4.43
CA GLU A 31 -5.18 14.59 3.35
C GLU A 31 -3.84 13.90 3.04
N LYS A 32 -3.12 13.40 4.06
CA LYS A 32 -1.86 12.64 3.83
C LYS A 32 -2.11 11.27 3.22
N ARG A 33 -3.27 10.67 3.52
CA ARG A 33 -3.65 9.36 2.99
C ARG A 33 -3.95 9.39 1.51
N SER A 34 -4.68 10.39 1.04
CA SER A 34 -4.97 10.53 -0.38
C SER A 34 -3.68 10.73 -1.18
N GLY A 35 -2.74 11.53 -0.67
CA GLY A 35 -1.41 11.71 -1.28
C GLY A 35 -0.61 10.41 -1.40
N LEU A 36 -0.57 9.60 -0.32
CA LEU A 36 0.13 8.31 -0.32
C LEU A 36 -0.55 7.25 -1.20
N GLU A 37 -1.87 7.20 -1.21
CA GLU A 37 -2.65 6.24 -2.00
C GLU A 37 -2.50 6.51 -3.50
N ILE A 38 -2.48 7.77 -3.91
CA ILE A 38 -2.17 8.18 -5.29
C ILE A 38 -0.73 7.81 -5.68
N LEU A 39 0.20 7.85 -4.72
CA LEU A 39 1.60 7.48 -4.94
C LEU A 39 1.77 5.97 -5.13
N ASP A 40 1.14 5.18 -4.26
CA ASP A 40 1.11 3.71 -4.32
C ASP A 40 0.50 3.24 -5.65
N GLU A 41 -0.58 3.88 -6.10
CA GLU A 41 -1.25 3.52 -7.36
C GLU A 41 -0.34 3.75 -8.58
N ARG A 42 0.41 4.87 -8.62
CA ARG A 42 1.35 5.15 -9.73
C ARG A 42 2.56 4.22 -9.73
N TYR A 43 3.06 3.85 -8.55
CA TYR A 43 4.12 2.85 -8.43
C TYR A 43 3.63 1.47 -8.90
N ALA A 44 2.43 1.05 -8.50
CA ALA A 44 1.83 -0.22 -8.95
C ALA A 44 1.58 -0.25 -10.46
N ARG A 45 1.31 0.91 -11.06
CA ARG A 45 1.17 1.09 -12.52
C ARG A 45 2.53 1.02 -13.26
N GLY A 46 3.64 1.17 -12.55
CA GLY A 46 5.00 1.23 -13.13
C GLY A 46 5.37 2.61 -13.68
N ASP A 47 4.52 3.62 -13.48
CA ASP A 47 4.74 5.00 -13.95
C ASP A 47 5.70 5.79 -13.03
N LEU A 48 6.02 5.24 -11.86
CA LEU A 48 6.86 5.87 -10.86
C LEU A 48 8.01 4.93 -10.48
N ASP A 49 9.23 5.45 -10.54
CA ASP A 49 10.41 4.69 -10.11
C ASP A 49 10.41 4.48 -8.58
N ARG A 50 11.04 3.38 -8.14
CA ARG A 50 11.16 3.02 -6.73
C ARG A 50 11.84 4.11 -5.91
N GLU A 51 12.82 4.81 -6.46
CA GLU A 51 13.55 5.88 -5.77
C GLU A 51 12.65 7.10 -5.54
N GLU A 52 11.92 7.54 -6.57
CA GLU A 52 10.95 8.64 -6.45
C GLU A 52 9.81 8.32 -5.48
N TYR A 53 9.32 7.08 -5.51
CA TYR A 53 8.29 6.61 -4.59
C TYR A 53 8.74 6.73 -3.12
N LEU A 54 9.95 6.25 -2.82
CA LEU A 54 10.49 6.27 -1.46
C LEU A 54 10.74 7.69 -0.95
N GLN A 55 11.16 8.60 -1.83
CA GLN A 55 11.44 9.99 -1.48
C GLN A 55 10.15 10.74 -1.15
N LYS A 56 9.15 10.70 -2.05
CA LYS A 56 7.84 11.34 -1.83
C LYS A 56 7.09 10.72 -0.65
N ARG A 57 7.22 9.40 -0.43
CA ARG A 57 6.64 8.74 0.74
C ARG A 57 7.25 9.25 2.05
N LYS A 58 8.58 9.39 2.10
CA LYS A 58 9.27 9.96 3.27
C LYS A 58 8.86 11.40 3.54
N ASP A 59 8.76 12.23 2.51
CA ASP A 59 8.35 13.63 2.67
C ASP A 59 6.92 13.75 3.22
N LEU A 60 6.01 12.88 2.77
CA LEU A 60 4.63 12.83 3.27
C LEU A 60 4.53 12.24 4.69
N GLU A 61 5.36 11.25 5.01
CA GLU A 61 5.41 10.60 6.33
C GLU A 61 6.02 11.52 7.39
N VAL A 62 7.10 12.23 7.06
CA VAL A 62 7.91 13.07 7.96
C VAL A 62 7.34 14.49 8.13
N GLY A 63 6.18 14.81 7.52
CA GLY A 63 5.67 16.19 7.45
C GLY A 63 5.76 17.03 8.76
N PRO A 64 5.95 18.35 8.64
CA PRO A 64 6.39 19.30 9.68
C PRO A 64 5.57 19.28 10.97
#